data_AF-A0A7I4YB86-F1
#
_entry.id   AF-A0A7I4YB86-F1
#
_cell.length_a   1.000
_cell.length_b   1.000
_cell.length_c   1.000
_cell.angle_alpha   90.00
_cell.angle_beta   90.00
_cell.angle_gamma   90.00
#
_symmetry.space_group_name_H-M   'P 1'
#
loop_
_entity.id
_entity.type
_entity.pdbx_description
1 polymer ?
#
loop_
_entity_poly.entity_id
_entity_poly.type
_entity_poly.pdbx_seq_one_letter_code
_entity_poly.pdbx_strand_id
1 'polypeptide(L)'
;MLVSLLTLLIGVFLHCDARIVPNPDFPAECRVGEPNLYDPSQSMEVPWFTVDLDAPAKERFKHVVRPFKNEIQAVFDVLADFFTIIPGIPVWDMLGDVMLKVFEEGMIMQPYKDEVQGIADEIGVDLGKLAFLNIFYELSRFCTSIVAQPPGNKDMFHARNLDFGQFFVWDIAAQSWDLTESLKKVTMNLNFVRNGTLLFKGTTLAGHVGILTGMKPNAFSLSMNAKVEPDIGNIIQWLNGNRSNIEFAMYFDRKLFEEANTFQEAQQFIYNVQLLSGAYFILGGNKPGEGSVIVRNTTGVQFERKLFDGDNDWFVLQTNYDPDKEPLFVDNRRGPGNACMKQLGQNRTSAEGLYQVLKSKPLLNKTTVHTVIMSVTKNIYQTFIQTCPNPCWGW
;
A
#
# COMPACT_ATOMS: atom_id res chain seq x y z
N MET A 1 -8.19 28.75 -0.20
CA MET A 1 -8.96 28.28 -1.38
C MET A 1 -8.81 26.77 -1.60
N LEU A 2 -7.59 26.21 -1.59
CA LEU A 2 -7.36 24.74 -1.66
C LEU A 2 -8.07 23.96 -0.53
N VAL A 3 -8.08 24.53 0.68
CA VAL A 3 -8.69 23.94 1.89
C VAL A 3 -10.22 23.83 1.79
N SER A 4 -10.86 24.70 1.00
CA SER A 4 -12.32 24.78 0.87
C SER A 4 -12.90 23.77 -0.12
N LEU A 5 -12.09 23.27 -1.06
CA LEU A 5 -12.54 22.27 -2.03
C LEU A 5 -12.45 20.85 -1.44
N LEU A 6 -11.42 20.55 -0.64
CA LEU A 6 -11.30 19.27 0.07
C LEU A 6 -12.35 19.11 1.17
N THR A 7 -12.74 20.19 1.84
CA THR A 7 -13.73 20.16 2.93
C THR A 7 -15.17 19.94 2.45
N LEU A 8 -15.50 20.31 1.21
CA LEU A 8 -16.86 20.15 0.68
C LEU A 8 -17.24 18.68 0.38
N LEU A 9 -16.25 17.80 0.21
CA LEU A 9 -16.45 16.35 0.04
C LEU A 9 -16.54 15.58 1.38
N ILE A 10 -16.16 16.20 2.50
CA ILE A 10 -15.99 15.52 3.81
C ILE A 10 -17.16 15.81 4.78
N GLY A 11 -18.03 16.77 4.47
CA GLY A 11 -19.03 17.33 5.40
C GLY A 11 -20.31 16.53 5.68
N VAL A 12 -20.46 15.27 5.26
CA VAL A 12 -21.72 14.50 5.46
C VAL A 12 -21.46 13.11 6.05
N PHE A 13 -20.77 13.01 7.18
CA PHE A 13 -20.59 11.71 7.87
C PHE A 13 -20.60 11.79 9.40
N LEU A 14 -21.42 12.67 9.98
CA LEU A 14 -21.70 12.64 11.41
C LEU A 14 -23.18 12.28 11.58
N HIS A 15 -23.43 11.08 12.12
CA HIS A 15 -24.74 10.44 12.39
C HIS A 15 -25.31 9.56 11.27
N CYS A 16 -24.60 8.50 10.90
CA CYS A 16 -25.25 7.31 10.36
C CYS A 16 -25.07 6.14 11.34
N ASP A 17 -26.17 5.70 11.94
CA ASP A 17 -26.25 4.35 12.48
C ASP A 17 -25.89 3.37 11.35
N ALA A 18 -25.06 2.38 11.67
CA ALA A 18 -24.59 1.37 10.72
C ALA A 18 -25.79 0.61 10.14
N ARG A 19 -26.22 0.99 8.94
CA ARG A 19 -27.11 0.18 8.11
C ARG A 19 -26.25 -0.64 7.18
N ILE A 20 -26.23 -1.96 7.34
CA ILE A 20 -25.84 -2.85 6.25
C ILE A 20 -26.89 -2.65 5.17
N VAL A 21 -26.52 -1.97 4.09
CA VAL A 21 -27.39 -1.86 2.91
C VAL A 21 -27.07 -3.07 2.03
N PRO A 22 -28.00 -4.03 1.87
CA PRO A 22 -27.81 -5.10 0.90
C PRO A 22 -27.65 -4.45 -0.48
N ASN A 23 -26.53 -4.71 -1.15
CA ASN A 23 -26.32 -4.30 -2.53
C ASN A 23 -26.48 -5.55 -3.42
N PRO A 24 -27.72 -5.92 -3.82
CA PRO A 24 -27.96 -7.14 -4.58
C PRO A 24 -27.27 -7.14 -5.94
N ASP A 25 -26.92 -5.97 -6.47
CA ASP A 25 -26.22 -5.81 -7.74
C ASP A 25 -24.73 -6.14 -7.65
N PHE A 26 -24.17 -6.15 -6.42
CA PHE A 26 -22.76 -6.46 -6.16
C PHE A 26 -22.59 -7.36 -4.93
N PRO A 27 -23.05 -8.63 -4.98
CA PRO A 27 -22.93 -9.52 -3.85
C PRO A 27 -21.46 -9.82 -3.52
N ALA A 28 -21.19 -10.08 -2.24
CA ALA A 28 -19.91 -10.66 -1.85
C ALA A 28 -19.75 -12.07 -2.45
N GLU A 29 -18.55 -12.39 -2.89
CA GLU A 29 -18.24 -13.64 -3.60
C GLU A 29 -16.94 -14.21 -3.03
N CYS A 30 -17.03 -15.31 -2.27
CA CYS A 30 -15.85 -16.03 -1.79
C CYS A 30 -15.42 -17.10 -2.80
N ARG A 31 -14.20 -17.00 -3.30
CA ARG A 31 -13.64 -17.88 -4.36
C ARG A 31 -12.74 -19.00 -3.81
N VAL A 32 -12.75 -19.20 -2.49
CA VAL A 32 -12.03 -20.29 -1.84
C VAL A 32 -12.47 -21.64 -2.36
N GLY A 33 -11.50 -22.47 -2.76
CA GLY A 33 -11.72 -23.80 -3.32
C GLY A 33 -11.90 -23.83 -4.85
N GLU A 34 -11.91 -22.67 -5.52
CA GLU A 34 -11.90 -22.63 -6.98
C GLU A 34 -10.51 -23.03 -7.50
N PRO A 35 -10.42 -24.08 -8.35
CA PRO A 35 -9.14 -24.60 -8.82
C PRO A 35 -8.47 -23.63 -9.81
N ASN A 36 -7.14 -23.67 -9.86
CA ASN A 36 -6.32 -22.96 -10.86
C ASN A 36 -6.42 -21.43 -10.85
N LEU A 37 -6.89 -20.81 -9.75
CA LEU A 37 -6.87 -19.35 -9.63
C LEU A 37 -5.48 -18.79 -9.42
N TYR A 38 -4.67 -19.48 -8.62
CA TYR A 38 -3.32 -19.08 -8.31
C TYR A 38 -2.38 -19.51 -9.44
N ASP A 39 -2.40 -18.72 -10.51
CA ASP A 39 -1.60 -18.93 -11.71
C ASP A 39 -0.93 -17.62 -12.14
N PRO A 40 0.40 -17.48 -11.92
CA PRO A 40 1.14 -16.29 -12.34
C PRO A 40 1.09 -16.03 -13.85
N SER A 41 0.88 -17.05 -14.69
CA SER A 41 0.84 -16.89 -16.15
C SER A 41 -0.42 -16.17 -16.65
N GLN A 42 -1.45 -16.07 -15.81
CA GLN A 42 -2.71 -15.39 -16.12
C GLN A 42 -2.72 -13.91 -15.69
N SER A 43 -1.61 -13.42 -15.13
CA SER A 43 -1.45 -12.01 -14.76
C SER A 43 -0.40 -11.35 -15.64
N MET A 44 -0.50 -10.03 -15.81
CA MET A 44 0.58 -9.25 -16.42
C MET A 44 1.86 -9.48 -15.61
N GLU A 45 2.98 -9.72 -16.32
CA GLU A 45 4.27 -9.92 -15.68
C GLU A 45 4.69 -8.66 -14.93
N VAL A 46 5.09 -8.82 -13.66
CA VAL A 46 5.65 -7.74 -12.85
C VAL A 46 7.18 -7.85 -12.89
N PRO A 47 7.88 -6.91 -13.54
CA PRO A 47 9.32 -7.01 -13.73
C PRO A 47 10.07 -6.86 -12.40
N TRP A 48 11.24 -7.52 -12.33
CA TRP A 48 12.15 -7.46 -11.19
C TRP A 48 13.37 -6.59 -11.51
N PHE A 49 13.73 -5.72 -10.57
CA PHE A 49 14.98 -4.96 -10.62
C PHE A 49 15.77 -5.14 -9.34
N THR A 50 17.08 -4.94 -9.43
CA THR A 50 17.97 -4.90 -8.27
C THR A 50 18.36 -3.46 -7.97
N VAL A 51 18.15 -3.03 -6.74
CA VAL A 51 18.59 -1.72 -6.23
C VAL A 51 19.79 -1.96 -5.32
N ASP A 52 20.95 -1.46 -5.74
CA ASP A 52 22.19 -1.55 -4.96
C ASP A 52 22.28 -0.40 -3.97
N LEU A 53 22.17 -0.70 -2.68
CA LEU A 53 22.24 0.28 -1.60
C LEU A 53 23.65 0.83 -1.37
N ASP A 54 24.70 0.19 -1.92
CA ASP A 54 26.08 0.71 -1.85
C ASP A 54 26.36 1.77 -2.92
N ALA A 55 25.56 1.80 -3.99
CA ALA A 55 25.67 2.83 -5.02
C ALA A 55 25.26 4.21 -4.47
N PRO A 56 25.80 5.31 -5.03
CA PRO A 56 25.36 6.66 -4.68
C PRO A 56 23.85 6.79 -4.86
N ALA A 57 23.16 7.37 -3.87
CA ALA A 57 21.70 7.45 -3.80
C ALA A 57 21.06 7.91 -5.12
N LYS A 58 21.62 8.97 -5.71
CA LYS A 58 21.16 9.54 -6.99
C LYS A 58 21.21 8.59 -8.19
N GLU A 59 21.98 7.50 -8.13
CA GLU A 59 22.13 6.54 -9.23
C GLU A 59 21.26 5.28 -9.06
N ARG A 60 20.81 4.98 -7.83
CA ARG A 60 20.22 3.68 -7.43
C ARG A 60 19.00 3.25 -8.24
N PHE A 61 18.19 4.20 -8.71
CA PHE A 61 16.92 3.93 -9.38
C PHE A 61 16.94 4.21 -10.88
N LYS A 62 18.04 4.76 -11.44
CA LYS A 62 18.05 5.20 -12.84
C LYS A 62 17.77 4.05 -13.81
N HIS A 63 18.47 2.91 -13.65
CA HIS A 63 18.21 1.73 -14.48
C HIS A 63 16.84 1.10 -14.23
N VAL A 64 16.26 1.32 -13.04
CA VAL A 64 14.93 0.85 -12.67
C VAL A 64 13.84 1.63 -13.40
N VAL A 65 13.96 2.96 -13.49
CA VAL A 65 12.90 3.82 -14.04
C VAL A 65 12.98 4.01 -15.56
N ARG A 66 14.15 3.84 -16.18
CA ARG A 66 14.33 3.98 -17.64
C ARG A 66 13.26 3.23 -18.46
N PRO A 67 12.91 1.97 -18.16
CA PRO A 67 11.92 1.22 -18.94
C PRO A 67 10.48 1.73 -18.77
N PHE A 68 10.20 2.50 -17.70
CA PHE A 68 8.86 2.98 -17.35
C PHE A 68 8.62 4.44 -17.69
N LYS A 69 9.50 5.09 -18.45
CA LYS A 69 9.41 6.54 -18.71
C LYS A 69 8.02 6.95 -19.23
N ASN A 70 7.48 6.19 -20.18
CA ASN A 70 6.19 6.52 -20.79
C ASN A 70 5.02 6.20 -19.84
N GLU A 71 5.12 5.11 -19.09
CA GLU A 71 4.11 4.68 -18.12
C GLU A 71 4.03 5.63 -16.93
N ILE A 72 5.16 6.14 -16.45
CA ILE A 72 5.22 7.20 -15.44
C ILE A 72 4.61 8.49 -16.00
N GLN A 73 4.94 8.87 -17.24
CA GLN A 73 4.32 10.05 -17.87
C GLN A 73 2.79 9.91 -17.95
N ALA A 74 2.27 8.72 -18.29
CA ALA A 74 0.82 8.48 -18.30
C ALA A 74 0.17 8.69 -16.92
N VAL A 75 0.85 8.34 -15.82
CA VAL A 75 0.37 8.66 -14.46
C VAL A 75 0.30 10.17 -14.25
N PHE A 76 1.31 10.93 -14.70
CA PHE A 76 1.31 12.38 -14.61
C PHE A 76 0.17 13.00 -15.43
N ASP A 77 -0.10 12.45 -16.62
CA ASP A 77 -1.14 12.95 -17.52
C ASP A 77 -2.54 12.75 -16.92
N VAL A 78 -2.82 11.58 -16.32
CA VAL A 78 -4.10 11.33 -15.62
C VAL A 78 -4.30 12.30 -14.45
N LEU A 79 -3.23 12.58 -13.69
CA LEU A 79 -3.30 13.53 -12.58
C LEU A 79 -3.46 14.96 -13.07
N ALA A 80 -2.76 15.34 -14.14
CA ALA A 80 -2.90 16.64 -14.76
C ALA A 80 -4.35 16.87 -15.21
N ASP A 81 -4.96 15.86 -15.85
CA ASP A 81 -6.36 15.89 -16.27
C ASP A 81 -7.32 16.02 -15.07
N PHE A 82 -7.15 15.18 -14.04
CA PHE A 82 -7.95 15.26 -12.82
C PHE A 82 -7.92 16.66 -12.18
N PHE A 83 -6.75 17.28 -12.13
CA PHE A 83 -6.58 18.60 -11.53
C PHE A 83 -7.06 19.76 -12.40
N THR A 84 -7.56 19.51 -13.63
CA THR A 84 -8.27 20.52 -14.43
C THR A 84 -9.71 20.80 -13.95
N ILE A 85 -10.18 20.06 -12.94
CA ILE A 85 -11.55 20.16 -12.39
C ILE A 85 -11.94 21.57 -11.93
N ILE A 86 -10.96 22.44 -11.62
CA ILE A 86 -11.20 23.87 -11.37
C ILE A 86 -10.71 24.68 -12.58
N PRO A 87 -11.62 25.14 -13.47
CA PRO A 87 -11.23 25.88 -14.66
C PRO A 87 -10.38 27.11 -14.31
N GLY A 88 -9.23 27.24 -14.97
CA GLY A 88 -8.33 28.39 -14.84
C GLY A 88 -7.39 28.37 -13.63
N ILE A 89 -7.41 27.33 -12.79
CA ILE A 89 -6.44 27.16 -11.69
C ILE A 89 -5.50 26.00 -12.01
N PRO A 90 -4.18 26.23 -12.18
CA PRO A 90 -3.22 25.18 -12.49
C PRO A 90 -2.83 24.40 -11.22
N VAL A 91 -3.79 23.69 -10.62
CA VAL A 91 -3.60 23.01 -9.32
C VAL A 91 -2.42 22.04 -9.36
N TRP A 92 -2.23 21.32 -10.47
CA TRP A 92 -1.13 20.36 -10.61
C TRP A 92 0.25 21.03 -10.59
N ASP A 93 0.40 22.17 -11.27
CA ASP A 93 1.64 22.94 -11.26
C ASP A 93 1.90 23.54 -9.87
N MET A 94 0.85 24.09 -9.23
CA MET A 94 0.96 24.62 -7.87
C MET A 94 1.41 23.57 -6.85
N LEU A 95 0.91 22.33 -6.95
CA LEU A 95 1.36 21.22 -6.12
C LEU A 95 2.83 20.87 -6.39
N GLY A 96 3.24 20.90 -7.66
CA GLY A 96 4.64 20.78 -8.06
C GLY A 96 5.52 21.85 -7.43
N ASP A 97 5.16 23.12 -7.56
CA ASP A 97 5.93 24.26 -7.01
C ASP A 97 6.07 24.19 -5.48
N VAL A 98 4.98 23.85 -4.77
CA VAL A 98 5.01 23.66 -3.31
C VAL A 98 5.98 22.55 -2.94
N MET A 99 5.93 21.42 -3.65
CA MET A 99 6.79 20.28 -3.35
C MET A 99 8.24 20.49 -3.78
N LEU A 100 8.49 21.26 -4.83
CA LEU A 100 9.82 21.70 -5.20
C LEU A 100 10.44 22.53 -4.08
N LYS A 101 9.69 23.49 -3.52
CA LYS A 101 10.15 24.28 -2.38
C LYS A 101 10.47 23.39 -1.16
N VAL A 102 9.58 22.46 -0.81
CA VAL A 102 9.84 21.46 0.27
C VAL A 102 11.14 20.70 0.01
N PHE A 103 11.37 20.31 -1.25
CA PHE A 103 12.55 19.59 -1.67
C PHE A 103 13.83 20.43 -1.53
N GLU A 104 13.80 21.68 -2.00
CA GLU A 104 14.90 22.65 -1.92
C GLU A 104 15.25 23.02 -0.47
N GLU A 105 14.24 23.21 0.38
CA GLU A 105 14.39 23.51 1.82
C GLU A 105 14.91 22.31 2.63
N GLY A 106 15.10 21.15 2.01
CA GLY A 106 15.72 19.98 2.65
C GLY A 106 14.79 19.25 3.60
N MET A 107 13.47 19.38 3.42
CA MET A 107 12.46 18.74 4.27
C MET A 107 12.23 17.27 3.92
N ILE A 108 12.73 16.82 2.76
CA ILE A 108 12.77 15.41 2.36
C ILE A 108 14.05 14.78 2.90
N MET A 109 13.89 13.70 3.66
CA MET A 109 15.01 13.01 4.30
C MET A 109 15.90 12.25 3.31
N GLN A 110 17.19 12.16 3.64
CA GLN A 110 18.13 11.31 2.92
C GLN A 110 17.96 9.84 3.31
N PRO A 111 18.25 8.89 2.40
CA PRO A 111 18.76 9.06 1.03
C PRO A 111 17.66 9.32 -0.03
N TYR A 112 16.39 9.38 0.38
CA TYR A 112 15.25 9.41 -0.53
C TYR A 112 15.20 10.68 -1.38
N LYS A 113 15.61 11.82 -0.81
CA LYS A 113 15.77 13.07 -1.56
C LYS A 113 16.64 12.85 -2.79
N ASP A 114 17.86 12.34 -2.63
CA ASP A 114 18.78 12.16 -3.75
C ASP A 114 18.28 11.12 -4.76
N GLU A 115 17.63 10.05 -4.31
CA GLU A 115 17.05 9.04 -5.20
C GLU A 115 15.90 9.61 -6.05
N VAL A 116 15.00 10.39 -5.46
CA VAL A 116 13.91 11.07 -6.18
C VAL A 116 14.47 12.07 -7.20
N GLN A 117 15.50 12.83 -6.83
CA GLN A 117 16.20 13.70 -7.78
C GLN A 117 16.81 12.89 -8.93
N GLY A 118 17.46 11.77 -8.61
CA GLY A 118 18.08 10.89 -9.59
C GLY A 118 17.09 10.34 -10.62
N ILE A 119 15.89 9.98 -10.17
CA ILE A 119 14.78 9.59 -11.04
C ILE A 119 14.36 10.76 -11.93
N ALA A 120 14.08 11.93 -11.34
CA ALA A 120 13.62 13.11 -12.10
C ALA A 120 14.60 13.48 -13.23
N ASP A 121 15.89 13.49 -12.93
CA ASP A 121 16.96 13.80 -13.88
C ASP A 121 17.05 12.76 -15.01
N GLU A 122 16.88 11.47 -14.70
CA GLU A 122 17.03 10.37 -15.66
C GLU A 122 15.91 10.35 -16.70
N ILE A 123 14.65 10.49 -16.26
CA ILE A 123 13.51 10.41 -17.18
C ILE A 123 13.06 11.79 -17.69
N GLY A 124 13.57 12.88 -17.09
CA GLY A 124 13.29 14.25 -17.51
C GLY A 124 11.91 14.73 -17.11
N VAL A 125 11.44 14.36 -15.91
CA VAL A 125 10.15 14.80 -15.36
C VAL A 125 10.34 15.93 -14.35
N ASP A 126 9.27 16.66 -14.08
CA ASP A 126 9.27 17.70 -13.06
C ASP A 126 9.52 17.12 -11.65
N LEU A 127 10.55 17.64 -10.98
CA LEU A 127 10.98 17.16 -9.66
C LEU A 127 9.92 17.38 -8.59
N GLY A 128 9.26 18.55 -8.59
CA GLY A 128 8.26 18.90 -7.60
C GLY A 128 7.05 17.97 -7.68
N LYS A 129 6.57 17.70 -8.90
CA LYS A 129 5.49 16.74 -9.16
C LYS A 129 5.90 15.32 -8.80
N LEU A 130 7.12 14.88 -9.11
CA LEU A 130 7.59 13.56 -8.68
C LEU A 130 7.72 13.43 -7.15
N ALA A 131 8.22 14.48 -6.50
CA ALA A 131 8.30 14.54 -5.04
C ALA A 131 6.91 14.53 -4.40
N PHE A 132 5.94 15.23 -5.00
CA PHE A 132 4.54 15.14 -4.60
C PHE A 132 4.06 13.70 -4.64
N LEU A 133 4.24 12.99 -5.76
CA LEU A 133 3.81 11.59 -5.89
C LEU A 133 4.41 10.72 -4.80
N ASN A 134 5.71 10.88 -4.50
CA ASN A 134 6.40 10.12 -3.45
C ASN A 134 5.84 10.32 -2.04
N ILE A 135 5.10 11.41 -1.77
CA ILE A 135 4.42 11.65 -0.49
C ILE A 135 2.90 11.42 -0.59
N PHE A 136 2.33 11.62 -1.78
CA PHE A 136 0.90 11.60 -2.07
C PHE A 136 0.21 10.28 -1.70
N TYR A 137 0.95 9.16 -1.69
CA TYR A 137 0.45 7.89 -1.20
C TYR A 137 -0.14 7.95 0.21
N GLU A 138 0.23 8.92 1.03
CA GLU A 138 -0.39 9.10 2.36
C GLU A 138 -1.85 9.54 2.31
N LEU A 139 -2.34 10.04 1.17
CA LEU A 139 -3.58 10.80 1.07
C LEU A 139 -4.76 10.06 0.43
N SER A 140 -4.53 8.93 -0.23
CA SER A 140 -5.62 8.14 -0.84
C SER A 140 -5.19 6.71 -1.09
N ARG A 141 -5.69 5.73 -0.32
CA ARG A 141 -5.32 4.32 -0.49
C ARG A 141 -6.21 3.39 0.31
N PHE A 142 -6.63 2.31 -0.32
CA PHE A 142 -7.34 1.21 0.31
C PHE A 142 -6.53 -0.08 0.17
N CYS A 143 -6.71 -0.99 1.12
CA CYS A 143 -5.86 -2.16 1.22
C CYS A 143 -6.61 -3.29 1.92
N THR A 144 -6.28 -4.54 1.60
CA THR A 144 -6.63 -5.69 2.44
C THR A 144 -5.37 -6.50 2.67
N SER A 145 -5.02 -6.76 3.92
CA SER A 145 -3.83 -7.52 4.30
C SER A 145 -4.19 -8.65 5.25
N ILE A 146 -3.50 -9.78 5.09
CA ILE A 146 -3.73 -11.01 5.85
C ILE A 146 -2.38 -11.57 6.27
N VAL A 147 -2.23 -11.93 7.55
CA VAL A 147 -1.17 -12.83 8.02
C VAL A 147 -1.87 -14.06 8.60
N ALA A 148 -1.44 -15.25 8.18
CA ALA A 148 -2.08 -16.50 8.58
C ALA A 148 -1.06 -17.62 8.82
N GLN A 149 -1.35 -18.45 9.82
CA GLN A 149 -0.54 -19.60 10.18
C GLN A 149 -1.30 -20.92 9.94
N PRO A 150 -0.77 -21.83 9.09
CA PRO A 150 -1.31 -23.17 8.92
C PRO A 150 -1.11 -24.05 10.18
N PRO A 151 -1.76 -25.22 10.28
CA PRO A 151 -1.65 -26.09 11.45
C PRO A 151 -0.24 -26.69 11.57
N GLY A 152 0.09 -27.13 12.78
CA GLY A 152 1.33 -27.85 13.06
C GLY A 152 2.57 -26.98 13.20
N ASN A 153 2.42 -25.70 13.58
CA ASN A 153 3.52 -24.76 13.85
C ASN A 153 4.52 -24.67 12.69
N LYS A 154 3.98 -24.57 11.48
CA LYS A 154 4.74 -24.46 10.22
C LYS A 154 4.76 -23.01 9.73
N ASP A 155 5.50 -22.81 8.65
CA ASP A 155 5.61 -21.59 7.83
C ASP A 155 4.41 -20.63 7.92
N MET A 156 4.66 -19.33 8.03
CA MET A 156 3.61 -18.31 7.94
C MET A 156 3.48 -17.75 6.52
N PHE A 157 2.26 -17.34 6.20
CA PHE A 157 1.94 -16.67 4.95
C PHE A 157 1.40 -15.28 5.23
N HIS A 158 1.84 -14.33 4.40
CA HIS A 158 1.40 -12.95 4.44
C HIS A 158 0.98 -12.55 3.04
N ALA A 159 -0.24 -12.08 2.87
CA ALA A 159 -0.82 -11.76 1.58
C ALA A 159 -1.54 -10.42 1.64
N ARG A 160 -1.55 -9.67 0.53
CA ARG A 160 -2.25 -8.39 0.50
C ARG A 160 -2.70 -7.91 -0.87
N ASN A 161 -3.81 -7.18 -0.93
CA ASN A 161 -4.24 -6.36 -2.07
C ASN A 161 -3.87 -4.89 -1.81
N LEU A 162 -3.25 -4.25 -2.81
CA LEU A 162 -3.13 -2.78 -2.89
C LEU A 162 -4.27 -2.26 -3.77
N ASP A 163 -5.12 -1.42 -3.19
CA ASP A 163 -6.18 -0.73 -3.89
C ASP A 163 -5.84 0.78 -3.96
N PHE A 164 -5.65 1.31 -5.16
CA PHE A 164 -5.24 2.70 -5.35
C PHE A 164 -5.69 3.26 -6.70
N GLY A 165 -5.93 4.57 -6.75
CA GLY A 165 -6.38 5.30 -7.94
C GLY A 165 -7.87 5.65 -7.94
N GLN A 166 -8.60 5.27 -6.89
CA GLN A 166 -10.02 5.62 -6.75
C GLN A 166 -10.26 7.13 -6.81
N PHE A 167 -11.32 7.53 -7.51
CA PHE A 167 -11.73 8.92 -7.71
C PHE A 167 -10.85 9.75 -8.65
N PHE A 168 -9.79 9.19 -9.25
CA PHE A 168 -8.95 9.87 -10.24
C PHE A 168 -9.31 9.40 -11.65
N VAL A 169 -10.21 10.17 -12.29
CA VAL A 169 -10.72 10.02 -13.66
C VAL A 169 -11.41 8.67 -13.91
N TRP A 170 -12.73 8.69 -14.04
CA TRP A 170 -13.54 7.50 -14.34
C TRP A 170 -13.77 7.36 -15.84
N ASP A 171 -13.28 6.28 -16.44
CA ASP A 171 -13.62 5.90 -17.80
C ASP A 171 -14.97 5.17 -17.81
N ILE A 172 -15.98 5.80 -18.41
CA ILE A 172 -17.35 5.27 -18.51
C ILE A 172 -17.40 4.02 -19.39
N ALA A 173 -16.63 3.98 -20.48
CA ALA A 173 -16.65 2.88 -21.44
C ALA A 173 -15.90 1.65 -20.89
N ALA A 174 -14.73 1.88 -20.28
CA ALA A 174 -13.94 0.81 -19.67
C ALA A 174 -14.49 0.38 -18.28
N GLN A 175 -15.29 1.24 -17.64
CA GLN A 175 -15.77 1.06 -16.27
C GLN A 175 -14.60 0.80 -15.31
N SER A 176 -13.61 1.68 -15.33
CA SER A 176 -12.37 1.63 -14.55
C SER A 176 -11.89 3.03 -14.19
N TRP A 177 -10.99 3.11 -13.21
CA TRP A 177 -10.29 4.34 -12.87
C TRP A 177 -8.97 4.43 -13.65
N ASP A 178 -8.76 5.51 -14.39
CA ASP A 178 -7.58 5.64 -15.27
C ASP A 178 -6.28 5.67 -14.47
N LEU A 179 -6.30 6.25 -13.26
CA LEU A 179 -5.13 6.22 -12.39
C LEU A 179 -4.84 4.78 -11.96
N THR A 180 -5.84 4.01 -11.53
CA THR A 180 -5.65 2.59 -11.18
C THR A 180 -5.03 1.80 -12.33
N GLU A 181 -5.54 1.95 -13.56
CA GLU A 181 -5.00 1.25 -14.73
C GLU A 181 -3.57 1.70 -15.08
N SER A 182 -3.24 2.97 -14.85
CA SER A 182 -1.88 3.48 -15.04
C SER A 182 -0.92 2.94 -13.98
N LEU A 183 -1.35 2.87 -12.71
CA LEU A 183 -0.55 2.34 -11.59
C LEU A 183 -0.21 0.85 -11.76
N LYS A 184 -1.07 0.06 -12.42
CA LYS A 184 -0.76 -1.33 -12.77
C LYS A 184 0.47 -1.43 -13.67
N LYS A 185 0.60 -0.54 -14.65
CA LYS A 185 1.69 -0.55 -15.64
C LYS A 185 3.04 -0.11 -15.08
N VAL A 186 3.04 0.64 -13.97
CA VAL A 186 4.26 1.01 -13.25
C VAL A 186 4.53 0.13 -12.03
N THR A 187 3.72 -0.90 -11.77
CA THR A 187 3.99 -1.82 -10.65
C THR A 187 5.25 -2.65 -10.95
N MET A 188 6.15 -2.73 -9.99
CA MET A 188 7.43 -3.43 -10.11
C MET A 188 7.86 -4.10 -8.81
N ASN A 189 8.68 -5.15 -8.93
CA ASN A 189 9.33 -5.80 -7.81
C ASN A 189 10.80 -5.39 -7.72
N LEU A 190 11.29 -5.22 -6.50
CA LEU A 190 12.66 -4.80 -6.20
C LEU A 190 13.35 -5.81 -5.29
N ASN A 191 14.58 -6.15 -5.63
CA ASN A 191 15.56 -6.75 -4.75
C ASN A 191 16.48 -5.64 -4.24
N PHE A 192 16.44 -5.31 -2.96
CA PHE A 192 17.39 -4.38 -2.36
C PHE A 192 18.60 -5.17 -1.88
N VAL A 193 19.78 -4.81 -2.40
CA VAL A 193 21.05 -5.48 -2.08
C VAL A 193 21.99 -4.53 -1.37
N ARG A 194 22.80 -5.07 -0.45
CA ARG A 194 23.89 -4.35 0.23
C ARG A 194 25.07 -5.30 0.35
N ASN A 195 26.26 -4.83 0.04
CA ASN A 195 27.50 -5.60 -0.11
C ASN A 195 27.30 -6.85 -0.99
N GLY A 196 26.58 -6.68 -2.11
CA GLY A 196 26.24 -7.77 -3.05
C GLY A 196 25.27 -8.83 -2.49
N THR A 197 24.73 -8.65 -1.29
CA THR A 197 23.81 -9.59 -0.65
C THR A 197 22.38 -9.06 -0.64
N LEU A 198 21.40 -9.90 -0.98
CA LEU A 198 19.98 -9.56 -0.86
C LEU A 198 19.63 -9.25 0.60
N LEU A 199 19.15 -8.04 0.84
CA LEU A 199 18.69 -7.60 2.15
C LEU A 199 17.18 -7.82 2.31
N PHE A 200 16.38 -7.35 1.36
CA PHE A 200 14.94 -7.55 1.35
C PHE A 200 14.36 -7.42 -0.06
N LYS A 201 13.11 -7.89 -0.21
CA LYS A 201 12.32 -7.78 -1.43
C LYS A 201 11.13 -6.86 -1.18
N GLY A 202 10.71 -6.10 -2.19
CA GLY A 202 9.55 -5.21 -2.09
C GLY A 202 8.82 -5.05 -3.41
N THR A 203 7.54 -4.68 -3.32
CA THR A 203 6.71 -4.27 -4.45
C THR A 203 6.46 -2.78 -4.28
N THR A 204 6.66 -2.02 -5.35
CA THR A 204 6.40 -0.58 -5.37
C THR A 204 5.98 -0.16 -6.78
N LEU A 205 5.77 1.14 -6.99
CA LEU A 205 5.53 1.69 -8.32
C LEU A 205 6.76 2.42 -8.85
N ALA A 206 7.06 2.29 -10.14
CA ALA A 206 8.13 3.03 -10.79
C ALA A 206 7.93 4.54 -10.60
N GLY A 207 9.01 5.22 -10.21
CA GLY A 207 8.97 6.61 -9.74
C GLY A 207 8.96 6.76 -8.21
N HIS A 208 8.64 5.69 -7.46
CA HIS A 208 8.74 5.66 -6.01
C HIS A 208 10.03 5.04 -5.51
N VAL A 209 10.55 5.61 -4.43
CA VAL A 209 11.76 5.11 -3.75
C VAL A 209 11.45 4.40 -2.43
N GLY A 210 10.23 4.53 -1.90
CA GLY A 210 9.76 3.78 -0.74
C GLY A 210 9.02 2.48 -1.10
N ILE A 211 8.58 1.75 -0.08
CA ILE A 211 7.78 0.52 -0.24
C ILE A 211 6.63 0.49 0.79
N LEU A 212 5.52 -0.18 0.46
CA LEU A 212 4.43 -0.48 1.43
C LEU A 212 4.21 -1.97 1.62
N THR A 213 4.95 -2.80 0.90
CA THR A 213 4.79 -4.25 0.88
C THR A 213 6.14 -4.88 0.60
N GLY A 214 6.62 -5.70 1.53
CA GLY A 214 7.95 -6.28 1.43
C GLY A 214 8.17 -7.45 2.36
N MET A 215 9.28 -8.13 2.15
CA MET A 215 9.77 -9.15 3.06
C MET A 215 11.30 -9.16 3.12
N LYS A 216 11.83 -9.35 4.33
CA LYS A 216 13.21 -9.76 4.57
C LYS A 216 13.21 -11.30 4.70
N PRO A 217 13.80 -12.04 3.74
CA PRO A 217 13.82 -13.49 3.76
C PRO A 217 14.33 -14.04 5.10
N ASN A 218 13.70 -15.10 5.60
CA ASN A 218 14.00 -15.72 6.90
C ASN A 218 13.87 -14.81 8.13
N ALA A 219 13.26 -13.62 8.04
CA ALA A 219 13.08 -12.73 9.19
C ALA A 219 11.62 -12.28 9.37
N PHE A 220 11.15 -11.34 8.53
CA PHE A 220 9.82 -10.78 8.65
C PHE A 220 9.30 -10.23 7.31
N SER A 221 7.99 -10.05 7.24
CA SER A 221 7.23 -9.49 6.13
C SER A 221 6.33 -8.40 6.67
N LEU A 222 6.13 -7.35 5.87
CA LEU A 222 5.34 -6.19 6.25
C LEU A 222 4.45 -5.78 5.09
N SER A 223 3.21 -5.46 5.42
CA SER A 223 2.35 -4.64 4.57
C SER A 223 1.72 -3.56 5.42
N MET A 224 1.56 -2.38 4.83
CA MET A 224 1.05 -1.23 5.55
C MET A 224 -0.25 -0.73 4.88
N ASN A 225 -1.31 -0.61 5.69
CA ASN A 225 -2.61 -0.13 5.26
C ASN A 225 -2.89 1.24 5.86
N ALA A 226 -3.51 2.11 5.06
CA ALA A 226 -3.85 3.47 5.46
C ALA A 226 -5.01 3.52 6.45
N LYS A 227 -4.98 4.51 7.33
CA LYS A 227 -6.17 4.98 8.06
C LYS A 227 -6.87 6.05 7.20
N VAL A 228 -8.19 5.99 7.09
CA VAL A 228 -9.00 6.83 6.18
C VAL A 228 -9.09 8.30 6.62
N GLU A 229 -8.49 8.68 7.75
CA GLU A 229 -8.53 10.06 8.27
C GLU A 229 -7.32 10.86 7.75
N PRO A 230 -7.49 11.76 6.76
CA PRO A 230 -6.40 12.64 6.32
C PRO A 230 -6.10 13.67 7.41
N ASP A 231 -4.88 13.64 7.94
CA ASP A 231 -4.45 14.59 8.96
C ASP A 231 -3.87 15.86 8.31
N ILE A 232 -4.75 16.65 7.69
CA ILE A 232 -4.40 17.94 7.05
C ILE A 232 -3.69 18.87 8.05
N GLY A 233 -4.07 18.80 9.33
CA GLY A 233 -3.40 19.55 10.40
C GLY A 233 -1.93 19.17 10.53
N ASN A 234 -1.60 17.88 10.46
CA ASN A 234 -0.21 17.43 10.48
C ASN A 234 0.57 17.79 9.23
N ILE A 235 -0.07 17.77 8.05
CA ILE A 235 0.57 18.23 6.80
C ILE A 235 0.96 19.70 6.91
N ILE A 236 0.05 20.55 7.39
CA ILE A 236 0.32 21.98 7.58
C ILE A 236 1.43 22.20 8.61
N GLN A 237 1.39 21.48 9.74
CA GLN A 237 2.43 21.57 10.76
C GLN A 237 3.80 21.14 10.23
N TRP A 238 3.85 20.07 9.43
CA TRP A 238 5.07 19.62 8.77
C TRP A 238 5.57 20.64 7.76
N LEU A 239 4.72 21.15 6.87
CA LEU A 239 5.06 22.20 5.88
C LEU A 239 5.60 23.47 6.54
N ASN A 240 5.14 23.80 7.74
CA ASN A 240 5.64 24.94 8.52
C ASN A 240 6.93 24.63 9.32
N GLY A 241 7.48 23.43 9.20
CA GLY A 241 8.69 23.00 9.94
C GLY A 241 8.44 22.65 11.41
N ASN A 242 7.19 22.68 11.89
CA ASN A 242 6.84 22.43 13.29
C ASN A 242 6.83 20.93 13.67
N ARG A 243 7.00 20.04 12.69
CA ARG A 243 7.12 18.59 12.88
C ARG A 243 8.25 18.03 12.00
N SER A 244 9.49 18.38 12.31
CA SER A 244 10.66 18.01 11.49
C SER A 244 11.11 16.55 11.63
N ASN A 245 10.58 15.81 12.60
CA ASN A 245 10.95 14.44 12.91
C ASN A 245 9.91 13.39 12.43
N ILE A 246 8.99 13.78 11.55
CA ILE A 246 8.03 12.83 10.98
C ILE A 246 8.71 11.93 9.96
N GLU A 247 8.23 10.70 9.88
CA GLU A 247 8.55 9.79 8.81
C GLU A 247 7.31 9.61 7.91
N PHE A 248 7.52 9.55 6.60
CA PHE A 248 6.50 9.17 5.62
C PHE A 248 6.44 7.65 5.56
N ALA A 249 5.26 7.03 5.52
CA ALA A 249 5.09 5.60 5.71
C ALA A 249 5.91 4.77 4.70
N MET A 250 5.93 5.16 3.43
CA MET A 250 6.71 4.43 2.42
C MET A 250 8.23 4.48 2.65
N TYR A 251 8.73 5.62 3.13
CA TYR A 251 10.13 5.81 3.45
C TYR A 251 10.49 5.11 4.77
N PHE A 252 9.59 5.20 5.75
CA PHE A 252 9.70 4.49 7.02
C PHE A 252 9.77 2.97 6.81
N ASP A 253 8.85 2.40 6.05
CA ASP A 253 8.81 0.96 5.78
C ASP A 253 10.10 0.51 5.12
N ARG A 254 10.60 1.27 4.13
CA ARG A 254 11.90 0.99 3.51
C ARG A 254 13.04 1.04 4.53
N LYS A 255 13.12 2.09 5.34
CA LYS A 255 14.13 2.24 6.41
C LYS A 255 14.08 1.05 7.38
N LEU A 256 12.88 0.67 7.81
CA LEU A 256 12.65 -0.48 8.68
C LEU A 256 13.21 -1.76 8.06
N PHE A 257 12.99 -2.02 6.78
CA PHE A 257 13.58 -3.18 6.09
C PHE A 257 15.11 -3.08 5.94
N GLU A 258 15.65 -1.88 5.78
CA GLU A 258 17.10 -1.66 5.70
C GLU A 258 17.82 -1.85 7.04
N GLU A 259 17.15 -1.60 8.18
CA GLU A 259 17.76 -1.55 9.51
C GLU A 259 17.38 -2.74 10.42
N ALA A 260 16.11 -3.16 10.44
CA ALA A 260 15.65 -4.22 11.32
C ALA A 260 15.98 -5.62 10.77
N ASN A 261 16.39 -6.55 11.63
CA ASN A 261 16.81 -7.90 11.25
C ASN A 261 15.87 -8.99 11.76
N THR A 262 14.97 -8.67 12.68
CA THR A 262 14.04 -9.61 13.31
C THR A 262 12.62 -9.05 13.35
N PHE A 263 11.63 -9.93 13.54
CA PHE A 263 10.24 -9.53 13.77
C PHE A 263 10.12 -8.55 14.95
N GLN A 264 10.81 -8.83 16.07
CA GLN A 264 10.76 -7.99 17.26
C GLN A 264 11.42 -6.62 17.02
N GLU A 265 12.55 -6.57 16.31
CA GLU A 265 13.15 -5.28 15.92
C GLU A 265 12.20 -4.48 15.03
N ALA A 266 11.63 -5.09 13.99
CA ALA A 266 10.66 -4.43 13.12
C ALA A 266 9.46 -3.89 13.91
N GLN A 267 8.94 -4.67 14.86
CA GLN A 267 7.88 -4.25 15.78
C GLN A 267 8.29 -3.03 16.61
N GLN A 268 9.53 -2.99 17.14
CA GLN A 268 10.02 -1.83 17.90
C GLN A 268 10.19 -0.58 17.03
N PHE A 269 10.63 -0.72 15.77
CA PHE A 269 10.62 0.41 14.83
C PHE A 269 9.19 0.95 14.67
N ILE A 270 8.23 0.05 14.46
CA ILE A 270 6.82 0.42 14.32
C ILE A 270 6.27 1.04 15.60
N TYR A 271 6.74 0.70 16.80
CA TYR A 271 6.20 1.28 18.03
C TYR A 271 6.64 2.72 18.27
N ASN A 272 7.86 3.04 17.83
CA ASN A 272 8.52 4.28 18.20
C ASN A 272 8.46 5.38 17.11
N VAL A 273 8.12 5.04 15.86
CA VAL A 273 8.12 6.02 14.77
C VAL A 273 7.04 7.09 14.93
N GLN A 274 7.37 8.34 14.62
CA GLN A 274 6.39 9.41 14.48
C GLN A 274 5.97 9.53 13.02
N LEU A 275 4.68 9.37 12.75
CA LEU A 275 4.13 9.34 11.39
C LEU A 275 3.37 10.62 11.07
N LEU A 276 3.27 10.92 9.78
CA LEU A 276 2.40 12.00 9.29
C LEU A 276 0.92 11.73 9.63
N SER A 277 0.48 10.49 9.45
CA SER A 277 -0.90 10.03 9.61
C SER A 277 -0.95 8.69 10.36
N GLY A 278 -2.14 8.32 10.83
CA GLY A 278 -2.38 7.01 11.42
C GLY A 278 -2.27 5.87 10.41
N ALA A 279 -1.98 4.67 10.91
CA ALA A 279 -1.46 3.59 10.09
C ALA A 279 -1.80 2.22 10.69
N TYR A 280 -2.04 1.22 9.84
CA TYR A 280 -2.07 -0.17 10.24
C TYR A 280 -0.86 -0.90 9.68
N PHE A 281 -0.02 -1.45 10.54
CA PHE A 281 1.12 -2.26 10.15
C PHE A 281 0.76 -3.73 10.37
N ILE A 282 0.75 -4.50 9.28
CA ILE A 282 0.50 -5.93 9.32
C ILE A 282 1.87 -6.59 9.21
N LEU A 283 2.34 -7.19 10.31
CA LEU A 283 3.68 -7.74 10.42
C LEU A 283 3.60 -9.26 10.58
N GLY A 284 4.37 -10.00 9.80
CA GLY A 284 4.50 -11.45 9.91
C GLY A 284 5.97 -11.85 10.04
N GLY A 285 6.32 -12.69 11.01
CA GLY A 285 7.68 -13.13 11.32
C GLY A 285 8.05 -14.48 10.71
N ASN A 286 9.00 -15.17 11.35
CA ASN A 286 9.50 -16.48 10.92
C ASN A 286 9.25 -17.59 11.95
N LYS A 287 8.69 -17.27 13.12
CA LYS A 287 8.30 -18.24 14.16
C LYS A 287 6.79 -18.35 14.31
N PRO A 288 6.28 -19.48 14.81
CA PRO A 288 4.86 -19.64 15.14
C PRO A 288 4.37 -18.51 16.07
N GLY A 289 3.21 -17.94 15.75
CA GLY A 289 2.57 -16.85 16.49
C GLY A 289 3.11 -15.46 16.20
N GLU A 290 4.19 -15.30 15.41
CA GLU A 290 4.71 -13.98 15.03
C GLU A 290 3.86 -13.38 13.89
N GLY A 291 2.61 -13.05 14.16
CA GLY A 291 1.76 -12.30 13.24
C GLY A 291 0.94 -11.28 14.00
N SER A 292 0.98 -10.02 13.55
CA SER A 292 0.33 -8.91 14.25
C SER A 292 -0.28 -7.91 13.30
N VAL A 293 -1.40 -7.30 13.73
CA VAL A 293 -1.88 -6.02 13.24
C VAL A 293 -1.61 -4.99 14.32
N ILE A 294 -0.71 -4.06 14.04
CA ILE A 294 -0.34 -2.96 14.93
C ILE A 294 -1.04 -1.70 14.44
N VAL A 295 -1.96 -1.17 15.25
CA VAL A 295 -2.72 0.04 14.97
C VAL A 295 -1.98 1.23 15.55
N ARG A 296 -1.51 2.13 14.68
CA ARG A 296 -0.76 3.33 15.04
C ARG A 296 -1.60 4.57 14.84
N ASN A 297 -1.54 5.48 15.81
CA ASN A 297 -1.78 6.89 15.54
C ASN A 297 -0.43 7.54 15.14
N THR A 298 -0.38 8.87 15.09
CA THR A 298 0.80 9.60 14.60
C THR A 298 2.01 9.53 15.54
N THR A 299 1.85 9.15 16.81
CA THR A 299 2.92 9.19 17.82
C THR A 299 3.07 7.91 18.65
N GLY A 300 2.11 6.99 18.62
CA GLY A 300 2.11 5.81 19.47
C GLY A 300 1.19 4.69 18.98
N VAL A 301 1.24 3.55 19.66
CA VAL A 301 0.41 2.38 19.39
C VAL A 301 -0.95 2.58 20.07
N GLN A 302 -2.03 2.51 19.30
CA GLN A 302 -3.39 2.51 19.83
C GLN A 302 -3.74 1.13 20.39
N PHE A 303 -3.47 0.08 19.60
CA PHE A 303 -3.53 -1.31 20.05
C PHE A 303 -2.77 -2.22 19.09
N GLU A 304 -2.55 -3.45 19.53
CA GLU A 304 -2.00 -4.53 18.71
C GLU A 304 -2.91 -5.75 18.84
N ARG A 305 -3.23 -6.39 17.72
CA ARG A 305 -3.91 -7.68 17.66
C ARG A 305 -2.94 -8.72 17.12
N LYS A 306 -2.61 -9.74 17.90
CA LYS A 306 -1.70 -10.82 17.48
C LYS A 306 -2.48 -12.05 17.02
N LEU A 307 -1.81 -12.88 16.23
CA LEU A 307 -2.22 -14.27 16.04
C LEU A 307 -2.35 -14.95 17.38
N PHE A 308 -3.40 -15.75 17.55
CA PHE A 308 -3.69 -16.50 18.77
C PHE A 308 -3.93 -15.66 20.04
N ASP A 309 -4.18 -14.35 19.92
CA ASP A 309 -4.80 -13.58 21.01
C ASP A 309 -6.30 -13.97 21.11
N GLY A 310 -6.72 -14.55 22.25
CA GLY A 310 -8.10 -14.99 22.50
C GLY A 310 -8.38 -16.45 22.10
N ASP A 311 -9.65 -16.80 21.85
CA ASP A 311 -10.09 -18.16 21.47
C ASP A 311 -9.69 -18.49 20.02
N ASN A 312 -8.39 -18.69 19.79
CA ASN A 312 -7.74 -19.17 18.57
C ASN A 312 -8.14 -18.43 17.27
N ASP A 313 -7.47 -17.32 16.95
CA ASP A 313 -7.45 -16.80 15.57
C ASP A 313 -6.10 -17.08 14.90
N TRP A 314 -6.11 -18.06 13.98
CA TRP A 314 -4.96 -18.50 13.18
C TRP A 314 -4.66 -17.55 12.01
N PHE A 315 -5.45 -16.50 11.87
CA PHE A 315 -5.17 -15.39 10.96
C PHE A 315 -5.49 -14.05 11.61
N VAL A 316 -4.87 -13.00 11.07
CA VAL A 316 -5.31 -11.63 11.25
C VAL A 316 -5.59 -11.04 9.88
N LEU A 317 -6.70 -10.32 9.75
CA LEU A 317 -7.08 -9.60 8.53
C LEU A 317 -7.35 -8.15 8.88
N GLN A 318 -6.71 -7.25 8.15
CA GLN A 318 -6.83 -5.82 8.32
C GLN A 318 -7.15 -5.15 6.99
N THR A 319 -8.13 -4.25 7.00
CA THR A 319 -8.43 -3.36 5.87
C THR A 319 -7.97 -1.94 6.20
N ASN A 320 -8.87 -0.96 6.21
CA ASN A 320 -8.57 0.46 6.45
C ASN A 320 -9.37 1.05 7.63
N TYR A 321 -9.97 0.19 8.47
CA TYR A 321 -10.76 0.59 9.63
C TYR A 321 -10.19 -0.03 10.89
N ASP A 322 -10.32 0.67 12.02
CA ASP A 322 -9.88 0.16 13.30
C ASP A 322 -10.61 -1.17 13.60
N PRO A 323 -9.90 -2.26 13.93
CA PRO A 323 -10.51 -3.55 14.24
C PRO A 323 -11.66 -3.54 15.27
N ASP A 324 -11.66 -2.59 16.21
CA ASP A 324 -12.68 -2.42 17.25
C ASP A 324 -13.88 -1.56 16.82
N LYS A 325 -13.84 -0.94 15.64
CA LYS A 325 -14.93 -0.14 15.06
C LYS A 325 -15.62 -0.86 13.93
N GLU A 326 -16.88 -0.56 13.67
CA GLU A 326 -17.58 -1.01 12.46
C GLU A 326 -16.92 -0.42 11.20
N PRO A 327 -16.89 -1.17 10.08
CA PRO A 327 -16.40 -0.65 8.81
C PRO A 327 -17.36 0.41 8.26
N LEU A 328 -16.90 1.24 7.33
CA LEU A 328 -17.80 2.15 6.62
C LEU A 328 -18.84 1.34 5.84
N PHE A 329 -20.10 1.78 5.88
CA PHE A 329 -21.19 1.01 5.27
C PHE A 329 -21.03 0.81 3.74
N VAL A 330 -20.30 1.72 3.07
CA VAL A 330 -20.01 1.68 1.63
C VAL A 330 -18.75 0.89 1.27
N ASP A 331 -17.90 0.54 2.24
CA ASP A 331 -16.70 -0.29 2.05
C ASP A 331 -16.57 -1.24 3.25
N ASN A 332 -17.19 -2.42 3.12
CA ASN A 332 -17.03 -3.51 4.06
C ASN A 332 -16.30 -4.67 3.40
N ARG A 333 -14.98 -4.53 3.21
CA ARG A 333 -14.09 -5.66 2.83
C ARG A 333 -13.77 -6.59 4.01
N ARG A 334 -13.79 -6.08 5.25
CA ARG A 334 -13.41 -6.85 6.45
C ARG A 334 -14.37 -8.00 6.74
N GLY A 335 -15.68 -7.77 6.68
CA GLY A 335 -16.71 -8.78 6.96
C GLY A 335 -16.64 -9.98 6.01
N PRO A 336 -16.81 -9.77 4.68
CA PRO A 336 -16.65 -10.81 3.67
C PRO A 336 -15.27 -11.48 3.70
N GLY A 337 -14.20 -10.72 3.96
CA GLY A 337 -12.84 -11.26 4.05
C GLY A 337 -12.68 -12.25 5.21
N ASN A 338 -13.15 -11.87 6.41
CA ASN A 338 -13.17 -12.75 7.58
C ASN A 338 -14.05 -13.99 7.34
N ALA A 339 -15.21 -13.83 6.70
CA ALA A 339 -16.07 -14.96 6.35
C ALA A 339 -15.37 -15.92 5.37
N CYS A 340 -14.67 -15.39 4.37
CA CYS A 340 -13.96 -16.19 3.38
C CYS A 340 -12.72 -16.88 3.98
N MET A 341 -11.99 -16.23 4.90
CA MET A 341 -10.92 -16.87 5.69
C MET A 341 -11.44 -18.01 6.57
N LYS A 342 -12.60 -17.83 7.23
CA LYS A 342 -13.26 -18.90 8.00
C LYS A 342 -13.67 -20.07 7.10
N GLN A 343 -14.18 -19.78 5.90
CA GLN A 343 -14.49 -20.79 4.90
C GLN A 343 -13.25 -21.53 4.41
N LEU A 344 -12.12 -20.82 4.17
CA LEU A 344 -10.83 -21.44 3.87
C LEU A 344 -10.43 -22.44 4.95
N GLY A 345 -10.49 -22.00 6.21
CA GLY A 345 -10.11 -22.80 7.37
C GLY A 345 -8.59 -23.00 7.46
N GLN A 346 -8.09 -23.19 8.68
CA GLN A 346 -6.66 -23.23 8.95
C GLN A 346 -5.93 -24.30 8.10
N ASN A 347 -6.55 -25.47 7.89
CA ASN A 347 -5.96 -26.58 7.14
C ASN A 347 -5.64 -26.27 5.68
N ARG A 348 -6.26 -25.25 5.07
CA ARG A 348 -6.03 -24.85 3.68
C ARG A 348 -5.20 -23.57 3.54
N THR A 349 -4.69 -23.03 4.65
CA THR A 349 -3.82 -21.86 4.67
C THR A 349 -2.53 -22.13 3.89
N SER A 350 -2.41 -21.44 2.77
CA SER A 350 -1.32 -21.59 1.80
C SER A 350 -1.27 -20.33 0.92
N ALA A 351 -0.23 -20.21 0.09
CA ALA A 351 -0.14 -19.13 -0.90
C ALA A 351 -1.38 -19.08 -1.82
N GLU A 352 -1.81 -20.24 -2.33
CA GLU A 352 -3.02 -20.37 -3.14
C GLU A 352 -4.28 -20.02 -2.35
N GLY A 353 -4.43 -20.55 -1.14
CA GLY A 353 -5.62 -20.29 -0.30
C GLY A 353 -5.80 -18.81 0.03
N LEU A 354 -4.71 -18.11 0.38
CA LEU A 354 -4.77 -16.66 0.62
C LEU A 354 -5.02 -15.86 -0.67
N TYR A 355 -4.47 -16.31 -1.80
CA TYR A 355 -4.75 -15.69 -3.09
C TYR A 355 -6.23 -15.81 -3.49
N GLN A 356 -6.85 -16.98 -3.26
CA GLN A 356 -8.29 -17.17 -3.49
C GLN A 356 -9.14 -16.23 -2.63
N VAL A 357 -8.76 -16.03 -1.35
CA VAL A 357 -9.42 -15.07 -0.47
C VAL A 357 -9.27 -13.64 -1.01
N LEU A 358 -8.07 -13.23 -1.44
CA LEU A 358 -7.85 -11.89 -1.98
C LEU A 358 -8.46 -11.67 -3.37
N LYS A 359 -8.74 -12.74 -4.13
CA LYS A 359 -9.50 -12.72 -5.38
C LYS A 359 -11.02 -12.66 -5.19
N SER A 360 -11.48 -12.77 -3.94
CA SER A 360 -12.90 -12.75 -3.58
C SER A 360 -13.44 -11.32 -3.55
N LYS A 361 -14.68 -11.09 -3.96
CA LYS A 361 -15.30 -9.75 -3.91
C LYS A 361 -15.94 -9.52 -2.53
N PRO A 362 -15.83 -8.32 -1.94
CA PRO A 362 -15.26 -7.09 -2.49
C PRO A 362 -13.77 -6.87 -2.20
N LEU A 363 -13.01 -7.86 -1.69
CA LEU A 363 -11.57 -7.70 -1.41
C LEU A 363 -10.79 -7.42 -2.71
N LEU A 364 -11.19 -8.08 -3.79
CA LEU A 364 -10.90 -7.68 -5.16
C LEU A 364 -11.99 -6.69 -5.61
N ASN A 365 -11.58 -5.50 -6.02
CA ASN A 365 -12.46 -4.45 -6.53
C ASN A 365 -11.83 -3.77 -7.76
N LYS A 366 -12.48 -2.74 -8.31
CA LYS A 366 -12.00 -1.97 -9.46
C LYS A 366 -10.74 -1.15 -9.19
N THR A 367 -10.39 -0.95 -7.93
CA THR A 367 -9.24 -0.12 -7.52
C THR A 367 -8.04 -0.99 -7.16
N THR A 368 -8.21 -2.32 -7.06
CA THR A 368 -7.12 -3.27 -6.84
C THR A 368 -6.11 -3.23 -7.99
N VAL A 369 -4.92 -2.70 -7.69
CA VAL A 369 -3.77 -2.64 -8.60
C VAL A 369 -3.09 -4.00 -8.67
N HIS A 370 -2.70 -4.53 -7.50
CA HIS A 370 -1.99 -5.79 -7.41
C HIS A 370 -2.26 -6.55 -6.12
N THR A 371 -2.01 -7.86 -6.17
CA THR A 371 -1.97 -8.77 -5.02
C THR A 371 -0.53 -9.22 -4.82
N VAL A 372 -0.03 -9.19 -3.58
CA VAL A 372 1.28 -9.77 -3.22
C VAL A 372 1.09 -10.93 -2.26
N ILE A 373 1.75 -12.06 -2.53
CA ILE A 373 1.81 -13.23 -1.65
C ILE A 373 3.25 -13.43 -1.18
N MET A 374 3.45 -13.58 0.12
CA MET A 374 4.75 -13.67 0.78
C MET A 374 4.79 -14.84 1.77
N SER A 375 5.96 -15.47 1.88
CA SER A 375 6.30 -16.35 3.00
C SER A 375 7.79 -16.28 3.26
N VAL A 376 8.18 -15.77 4.43
CA VAL A 376 9.59 -15.51 4.74
C VAL A 376 10.39 -16.79 4.95
N THR A 377 9.76 -17.85 5.45
CA THR A 377 10.39 -19.15 5.71
C THR A 377 10.48 -20.02 4.45
N LYS A 378 9.53 -19.86 3.51
CA LYS A 378 9.56 -20.54 2.21
C LYS A 378 10.25 -19.73 1.10
N ASN A 379 10.67 -18.49 1.39
CA ASN A 379 11.19 -17.54 0.42
C ASN A 379 10.25 -17.31 -0.79
N ILE A 380 8.94 -17.30 -0.55
CA ILE A 380 7.92 -16.99 -1.57
C ILE A 380 7.73 -15.48 -1.60
N TYR A 381 7.82 -14.88 -2.78
CA TYR A 381 7.41 -13.50 -3.03
C TYR A 381 6.88 -13.39 -4.46
N GLN A 382 5.58 -13.18 -4.61
CA GLN A 382 4.93 -13.08 -5.92
C GLN A 382 3.93 -11.94 -5.93
N THR A 383 3.92 -11.22 -7.03
CA THR A 383 3.04 -10.08 -7.28
C THR A 383 2.20 -10.37 -8.52
N PHE A 384 0.90 -10.13 -8.42
CA PHE A 384 -0.07 -10.37 -9.47
C PHE A 384 -0.82 -9.07 -9.73
N ILE A 385 -0.67 -8.51 -10.93
CA ILE A 385 -1.54 -7.42 -11.39
C ILE A 385 -2.98 -7.91 -11.43
N GLN A 386 -3.88 -7.09 -10.88
CA GLN A 386 -5.28 -7.46 -10.69
C GLN A 386 -6.19 -6.81 -11.73
N THR A 387 -7.27 -7.51 -12.03
CA THR A 387 -8.39 -7.00 -12.82
C THR A 387 -9.66 -7.55 -12.21
N CYS A 388 -10.66 -6.69 -12.04
CA CYS A 388 -11.96 -7.10 -11.55
C CYS A 388 -13.02 -6.98 -12.66
N PRO A 389 -13.42 -8.11 -13.29
CA PRO A 389 -14.41 -8.09 -14.36
C PRO A 389 -15.78 -7.71 -13.80
N ASN A 390 -16.57 -7.04 -14.62
CA ASN A 390 -17.93 -6.64 -14.26
C ASN A 390 -18.84 -7.86 -14.05
N PRO A 391 -19.78 -7.79 -13.11
CA PRO A 391 -20.00 -6.70 -12.15
C PRO A 391 -18.94 -6.69 -11.04
N CYS A 392 -18.40 -5.51 -10.70
CA CYS A 392 -17.44 -5.35 -9.61
C CYS A 392 -17.55 -4.00 -8.91
N TRP A 393 -17.27 -4.00 -7.61
CA TRP A 393 -17.26 -2.81 -6.76
C TRP A 393 -16.27 -1.76 -7.28
N GLY A 394 -16.72 -0.51 -7.34
CA GLY A 394 -15.91 0.63 -7.81
C GLY A 394 -14.78 1.04 -6.86
N TRP A 395 -14.78 0.56 -5.62
CA TRP A 395 -13.79 0.85 -4.58
C TRP A 395 -13.71 -0.26 -3.53
#